data_AF-A0A7V6FCS2-F1
#
_entry.id   AF-A0A7V6FCS2-F1
#
_cell.length_a   1.000
_cell.length_b   1.000
_cell.length_c   1.000
_cell.angle_alpha   90.00
_cell.angle_beta   90.00
_cell.angle_gamma   90.00
#
_symmetry.space_group_name_H-M   'P 1'
#
loop_
_entity.id
_entity.type
_entity.pdbx_description
1 polymer ?
#
loop_
_entity_poly.entity_id
_entity_poly.type
_entity_poly.pdbx_seq_one_letter_code
_entity_poly.pdbx_strand_id
1 'polypeptide(L)'
;MAITRVDINPQVIRWAIEQSVEDIALFLSNNEMVTQWLSRETKPTLKQLEAFSLKINVPLGFLVLDNPPDEEVIQTSFRTINNTFPEKPNRELIDIINDMTFKQDWMSHYRQELGWEGNQLLGNLDQRQTLAESVSRIRQWFPIFTPEGLNASSQDSAYRLLVKQLEDNGFLVMRTATIFNNTRRKLDPRVF
;
A
#
# COMPACT_ATOMS: atom_id res chain seq x y z
N MET A 1 37.78 1.25 16.82
CA MET A 1 36.37 1.71 16.91
C MET A 1 35.63 0.76 17.83
N ALA A 2 34.90 1.27 18.83
CA ALA A 2 34.10 0.43 19.71
C ALA A 2 32.95 -0.22 18.92
N ILE A 3 32.76 -1.53 19.09
CA ILE A 3 31.69 -2.28 18.45
C ILE A 3 30.45 -2.15 19.34
N THR A 4 29.50 -1.30 18.94
CA THR A 4 28.20 -1.16 19.63
C THR A 4 27.30 -2.34 19.26
N ARG A 5 27.01 -3.18 20.25
CA ARG A 5 26.00 -4.23 20.14
C ARG A 5 24.65 -3.73 20.64
N VAL A 6 23.60 -4.12 19.95
CA VAL A 6 22.23 -3.67 20.20
C VAL A 6 21.45 -4.83 20.80
N ASP A 7 20.68 -4.55 21.86
CA ASP A 7 19.71 -5.52 22.36
C ASP A 7 18.47 -5.47 21.49
N ILE A 8 17.97 -6.63 21.09
CA ILE A 8 16.85 -6.75 20.16
C ILE A 8 15.83 -7.74 20.70
N ASN A 9 14.55 -7.50 20.42
CA ASN A 9 13.52 -8.48 20.72
C ASN A 9 13.44 -9.51 19.57
N PRO A 10 13.66 -10.82 19.82
CA PRO A 10 13.50 -11.86 18.80
C PRO A 10 12.12 -11.88 18.13
N GLN A 11 11.06 -11.49 18.85
CA GLN A 11 9.72 -11.41 18.30
C GLN A 11 9.60 -10.32 17.22
N VAL A 12 10.27 -9.18 17.43
CA VAL A 12 10.33 -8.09 16.44
C VAL A 12 11.11 -8.53 15.20
N ILE A 13 12.23 -9.24 15.38
CA ILE A 13 13.00 -9.77 14.24
C ILE A 13 12.19 -10.81 13.46
N ARG A 14 11.49 -11.72 14.15
CA ARG A 14 10.61 -12.71 13.51
C ARG A 14 9.49 -12.03 12.72
N TRP A 15 8.79 -11.09 13.34
CA TRP A 15 7.78 -10.27 12.67
C TRP A 15 8.36 -9.57 11.43
N ALA A 16 9.55 -8.97 11.53
CA ALA A 16 10.16 -8.27 10.41
C ALA A 16 10.51 -9.20 9.23
N ILE A 17 10.86 -10.47 9.49
CA ILE A 17 11.09 -11.47 8.44
C ILE A 17 9.76 -11.89 7.81
N GLU A 18 8.74 -12.12 8.62
CA GLU A 18 7.37 -12.46 8.18
C GLU A 18 6.78 -11.41 7.23
N GLN A 19 7.11 -10.13 7.41
CA GLN A 19 6.65 -9.03 6.56
C GLN A 19 7.33 -8.97 5.18
N SER A 20 8.46 -9.65 5.03
CA SER A 20 9.39 -9.42 3.92
C SER A 20 9.72 -10.65 3.10
N VAL A 21 9.44 -11.86 3.62
CA VAL A 21 9.81 -13.12 2.99
C VAL A 21 8.66 -14.11 3.07
N GLU A 22 8.39 -14.81 1.97
CA GLU A 22 7.31 -15.81 1.89
C GLU A 22 7.61 -17.07 2.72
N ASP A 23 8.86 -17.53 2.73
CA ASP A 23 9.31 -18.71 3.46
C ASP A 23 10.38 -18.36 4.50
N ILE A 24 9.94 -18.26 5.75
CA ILE A 24 10.80 -17.97 6.91
C ILE A 24 11.81 -19.10 7.14
N ALA A 25 11.43 -20.36 6.94
CA ALA A 25 12.30 -21.50 7.22
C ALA A 25 13.46 -21.53 6.21
N LEU A 26 13.16 -21.30 4.93
CA LEU A 26 14.17 -21.14 3.88
C LEU A 26 15.03 -19.89 4.11
N PHE A 27 14.45 -18.80 4.60
CA PHE A 27 15.23 -17.62 4.94
C PHE A 27 16.22 -17.90 6.07
N LEU A 28 15.76 -18.49 7.18
CA LEU A 28 16.58 -18.75 8.36
C LEU A 28 17.68 -19.78 8.09
N SER A 29 17.41 -20.80 7.25
CA SER A 29 18.43 -21.78 6.85
C SER A 29 19.58 -21.14 6.07
N ASN A 30 19.29 -20.10 5.28
CA ASN A 30 20.28 -19.33 4.53
C ASN A 30 20.92 -18.17 5.34
N ASN A 31 20.48 -17.94 6.59
CA ASN A 31 20.90 -16.81 7.40
C ASN A 31 21.18 -17.23 8.86
N GLU A 32 22.20 -18.06 9.04
CA GLU A 32 22.58 -18.62 10.35
C GLU A 32 22.80 -17.54 11.44
N MET A 33 23.40 -16.40 11.08
CA MET A 33 23.61 -15.28 12.01
C MET A 33 22.29 -14.72 12.56
N VAL A 34 21.22 -14.68 11.75
CA VAL A 34 19.89 -14.22 12.19
C VAL A 34 19.26 -15.26 13.11
N THR A 35 19.46 -16.55 12.83
CA THR A 35 19.02 -17.63 13.73
C THR A 35 19.65 -17.52 15.11
N GLN A 36 20.95 -17.19 15.19
CA GLN A 36 21.64 -16.95 16.46
C GLN A 36 21.12 -15.71 17.21
N TRP A 37 20.65 -14.69 16.48
CA TRP A 37 19.98 -13.53 17.11
C TRP A 37 18.65 -13.93 17.72
N LEU A 38 17.88 -14.77 17.00
CA LEU A 38 16.58 -15.25 17.45
C LEU A 38 16.68 -16.16 18.69
N SER A 39 17.73 -16.98 18.77
CA SER A 39 18.03 -17.81 19.96
C SER A 39 18.73 -17.05 21.10
N ARG A 40 19.04 -15.75 20.90
CA ARG A 40 19.79 -14.89 21.83
C ARG A 40 21.22 -15.36 22.12
N GLU A 41 21.78 -16.25 21.30
CA GLU A 41 23.18 -16.69 21.40
C GLU A 41 24.14 -15.54 21.11
N THR A 42 23.79 -14.67 20.16
CA THR A 42 24.58 -13.49 19.84
C THR A 42 23.72 -12.24 19.73
N LYS A 43 24.31 -11.09 20.06
CA LYS A 43 23.69 -9.78 19.85
C LYS A 43 24.24 -9.15 18.57
N PRO A 44 23.39 -8.64 17.66
CA PRO A 44 23.86 -7.95 16.48
C PRO A 44 24.62 -6.67 16.83
N THR A 45 25.53 -6.29 15.96
CA THR A 45 26.07 -4.93 15.92
C THR A 45 25.10 -4.00 15.18
N LEU A 46 25.17 -2.69 15.44
CA LEU A 46 24.35 -1.71 14.72
C LEU A 46 24.52 -1.82 13.19
N LYS A 47 25.76 -2.03 12.71
CA LYS A 47 26.05 -2.23 11.28
C LYS A 47 25.42 -3.50 10.70
N GLN A 48 25.38 -4.58 11.48
CA GLN A 48 24.72 -5.82 11.06
C GLN A 48 23.20 -5.64 11.00
N LEU A 49 22.62 -4.92 11.97
CA LEU A 49 21.20 -4.57 11.93
C LEU A 49 20.86 -3.65 10.75
N GLU A 50 21.70 -2.66 10.43
CA GLU A 50 21.52 -1.83 9.23
C GLU A 50 21.55 -2.68 7.95
N ALA A 51 22.56 -3.53 7.79
CA ALA A 51 22.65 -4.42 6.63
C ALA A 51 21.46 -5.37 6.53
N PHE A 52 20.99 -5.90 7.67
CA PHE A 52 19.81 -6.73 7.74
C PHE A 52 18.54 -5.95 7.36
N SER A 53 18.37 -4.74 7.90
CA SER A 53 17.23 -3.85 7.62
C SER A 53 17.08 -3.57 6.12
N LEU A 54 18.21 -3.37 5.41
CA LEU A 54 18.24 -3.19 3.97
C LEU A 54 17.92 -4.49 3.21
N LYS A 55 18.35 -5.65 3.73
CA LYS A 55 18.11 -6.96 3.12
C LYS A 55 16.64 -7.37 3.16
N ILE A 56 15.97 -7.15 4.30
CA ILE A 56 14.54 -7.44 4.46
C ILE A 56 13.66 -6.23 4.15
N ASN A 57 14.25 -5.09 3.81
CA ASN A 57 13.53 -3.86 3.46
C ASN A 57 12.54 -3.40 4.55
N VAL A 58 12.95 -3.54 5.81
CA VAL A 58 12.24 -3.03 6.99
C VAL A 58 13.10 -1.93 7.59
N PRO A 59 12.56 -0.72 7.85
CA PRO A 59 13.37 0.36 8.41
C PRO A 59 14.01 -0.04 9.75
N LEU A 60 15.28 0.30 9.94
CA LEU A 60 16.06 -0.07 11.13
C LEU A 60 15.34 0.26 12.45
N GLY A 61 14.63 1.40 12.50
CA GLY A 61 13.88 1.83 13.68
C GLY A 61 12.84 0.82 14.17
N PHE A 62 12.25 0.02 13.27
CA PHE A 62 11.34 -1.05 13.67
C PHE A 62 12.05 -2.20 14.37
N LEU A 63 13.29 -2.50 13.99
CA LEU A 63 14.04 -3.65 14.51
C LEU A 63 14.51 -3.48 15.96
N VAL A 64 14.44 -2.25 16.48
CA VAL A 64 14.83 -1.89 17.84
C VAL A 64 13.63 -1.59 18.74
N LEU A 65 12.41 -1.90 18.29
CA LEU A 65 11.21 -1.79 19.11
C LEU A 65 11.18 -2.87 20.20
N ASP A 66 10.51 -2.57 21.30
CA ASP A 66 10.32 -3.51 22.40
C ASP A 66 9.33 -4.63 22.05
N ASN A 67 8.36 -4.37 21.17
CA ASN A 67 7.38 -5.34 20.70
C ASN A 67 7.08 -5.13 19.21
N PRO A 68 6.62 -6.17 18.48
CA PRO A 68 6.15 -6.00 17.11
C PRO A 68 5.08 -4.90 17.05
N PRO A 69 5.17 -3.97 16.09
CA PRO A 69 4.15 -2.95 15.93
C PRO A 69 2.81 -3.60 15.53
N ASP A 70 1.72 -3.01 15.99
CA ASP A 70 0.40 -3.30 15.47
C ASP A 70 0.17 -2.39 14.26
N GLU A 71 0.22 -2.96 13.06
CA GLU A 71 0.04 -2.20 11.83
C GLU A 71 -1.42 -2.36 11.36
N GLU A 72 -2.21 -1.31 11.56
CA GLU A 72 -3.55 -1.22 10.96
C GLU A 72 -3.41 -1.12 9.45
N VAL A 73 -3.58 -2.24 8.76
CA VAL A 73 -3.78 -2.23 7.32
C VAL A 73 -5.21 -1.75 7.07
N ILE A 74 -5.36 -0.67 6.29
CA ILE A 74 -6.67 -0.23 5.81
C ILE A 74 -7.36 -1.42 5.13
N GLN A 75 -8.41 -1.94 5.76
CA GLN A 75 -9.26 -2.98 5.20
C GLN A 75 -10.18 -2.37 4.13
N THR A 76 -9.60 -1.92 3.03
CA THR A 76 -10.38 -1.52 1.85
C THR A 76 -10.68 -2.75 1.00
N SER A 77 -11.87 -2.81 0.41
CA SER A 77 -12.22 -3.83 -0.58
C SER A 77 -11.44 -3.59 -1.87
N PHE A 78 -10.16 -3.93 -1.89
CA PHE A 78 -9.34 -3.84 -3.08
C PHE A 78 -9.75 -4.93 -4.08
N ARG A 79 -9.84 -4.56 -5.36
CA ARG A 79 -9.94 -5.56 -6.43
C ARG A 79 -8.56 -6.19 -6.63
N THR A 80 -8.45 -7.46 -6.32
CA THR A 80 -7.25 -8.28 -6.53
C THR A 80 -7.45 -9.25 -7.68
N ILE A 81 -6.37 -9.91 -8.13
CA ILE A 81 -6.48 -11.01 -9.07
C ILE A 81 -7.32 -12.10 -8.38
N ASN A 82 -8.40 -12.54 -9.02
CA ASN A 82 -9.39 -13.48 -8.46
C ASN A 82 -10.20 -12.96 -7.25
N ASN A 83 -10.13 -11.67 -6.92
CA ASN A 83 -10.90 -11.04 -5.83
C ASN A 83 -10.63 -11.66 -4.44
N THR A 84 -9.45 -12.26 -4.27
CA THR A 84 -8.93 -12.73 -2.98
C THR A 84 -7.95 -11.70 -2.45
N PHE A 85 -8.29 -10.96 -1.39
CA PHE A 85 -7.33 -10.10 -0.72
C PHE A 85 -6.46 -10.97 0.20
N PRO A 86 -5.11 -10.82 0.20
CA PRO A 86 -4.27 -11.58 1.11
C PRO A 86 -4.65 -11.24 2.56
N GLU A 87 -4.81 -12.25 3.42
CA GLU A 87 -5.12 -12.05 4.84
C GLU A 87 -4.08 -11.16 5.55
N LYS A 88 -2.85 -11.15 5.03
CA LYS A 88 -1.78 -10.24 5.43
C LYS A 88 -1.10 -9.68 4.18
N PRO A 89 -1.32 -8.41 3.80
CA PRO A 89 -0.55 -7.80 2.74
C PRO A 89 0.92 -7.68 3.15
N ASN A 90 1.81 -7.75 2.18
CA ASN A 90 3.23 -7.57 2.42
C ASN A 90 3.56 -6.09 2.73
N ARG A 91 4.76 -5.85 3.27
CA ARG A 91 5.24 -4.49 3.59
C ARG A 91 5.21 -3.54 2.39
N GLU A 92 5.45 -4.09 1.20
CA GLU A 92 5.42 -3.37 -0.07
C GLU A 92 4.06 -2.71 -0.34
N LEU A 93 2.99 -3.49 -0.21
CA LEU A 93 1.63 -3.01 -0.41
C LEU A 93 1.21 -2.05 0.70
N ILE A 94 1.61 -2.32 1.95
CA ILE A 94 1.37 -1.42 3.09
C ILE A 94 2.02 -0.05 2.85
N ASP A 95 3.28 -0.01 2.42
CA ASP A 95 4.00 1.24 2.11
C ASP A 95 3.27 2.05 1.03
N ILE A 96 2.78 1.38 -0.03
CA ILE A 96 2.02 2.03 -1.11
C ILE A 96 0.71 2.61 -0.59
N ILE A 97 -0.05 1.82 0.17
CA ILE A 97 -1.33 2.26 0.73
C ILE A 97 -1.10 3.50 1.61
N ASN A 98 -0.11 3.47 2.49
CA ASN A 98 0.22 4.60 3.36
C ASN A 98 0.63 5.85 2.58
N ASP A 99 1.46 5.71 1.54
CA ASP A 99 1.87 6.81 0.67
C ASP A 99 0.67 7.41 -0.10
N MET A 100 -0.25 6.55 -0.60
CA MET A 100 -1.47 6.99 -1.27
C MET A 100 -2.44 7.69 -0.30
N THR A 101 -2.63 7.16 0.90
CA THR A 101 -3.47 7.77 1.95
C THR A 101 -2.91 9.14 2.33
N PHE A 102 -1.60 9.25 2.55
CA PHE A 102 -0.95 10.53 2.86
C PHE A 102 -1.19 11.58 1.76
N LYS A 103 -1.04 11.18 0.47
CA LYS A 103 -1.30 12.08 -0.66
C LYS A 103 -2.76 12.47 -0.76
N GLN A 104 -3.67 11.55 -0.48
CA GLN A 104 -5.11 11.81 -0.44
C GLN A 104 -5.44 12.85 0.64
N ASP A 105 -4.94 12.68 1.86
CA ASP A 105 -5.16 13.60 2.97
C ASP A 105 -4.58 14.98 2.68
N TRP A 106 -3.35 15.02 2.19
CA TRP A 106 -2.70 16.27 1.78
C TRP A 106 -3.52 17.01 0.71
N MET A 107 -3.98 16.31 -0.33
CA MET A 107 -4.77 16.90 -1.41
C MET A 107 -6.14 17.39 -0.90
N SER A 108 -6.75 16.65 0.03
CA SER A 108 -7.99 17.03 0.69
C SER A 108 -7.83 18.33 1.47
N HIS A 109 -6.82 18.42 2.34
CA HIS A 109 -6.51 19.64 3.09
C HIS A 109 -6.21 20.82 2.17
N TYR A 110 -5.38 20.61 1.14
CA TYR A 110 -5.05 21.66 0.18
C TYR A 110 -6.29 22.20 -0.55
N ARG A 111 -7.24 21.33 -0.93
CA ARG A 111 -8.52 21.76 -1.52
C ARG A 111 -9.39 22.54 -0.53
N GLN A 112 -9.44 22.11 0.72
CA GLN A 112 -10.17 22.83 1.78
C GLN A 112 -9.61 24.24 2.01
N GLU A 113 -8.28 24.38 2.02
CA GLU A 113 -7.62 25.70 2.13
C GLU A 113 -7.93 26.62 0.95
N LEU A 114 -8.12 26.06 -0.25
CA LEU A 114 -8.58 26.79 -1.43
C LEU A 114 -10.09 27.09 -1.42
N GLY A 115 -10.82 26.71 -0.37
CA GLY A 115 -12.25 26.95 -0.22
C GLY A 115 -13.14 25.98 -1.00
N TRP A 116 -12.61 24.82 -1.42
CA TRP A 116 -13.42 23.81 -2.07
C TRP A 116 -14.28 23.07 -1.04
N GLU A 117 -15.56 22.90 -1.36
CA GLU A 117 -16.45 22.03 -0.60
C GLU A 117 -16.19 20.55 -0.92
N GLY A 118 -16.68 19.64 -0.06
CA GLY A 118 -16.55 18.20 -0.27
C GLY A 118 -17.11 17.73 -1.63
N ASN A 119 -16.64 16.58 -2.12
CA ASN A 119 -17.11 16.05 -3.40
C ASN A 119 -18.63 15.76 -3.33
N GLN A 120 -19.40 16.58 -4.03
CA GLN A 120 -20.86 16.56 -4.02
C GLN A 120 -21.44 15.29 -4.66
N LEU A 121 -20.68 14.53 -5.45
CA LEU A 121 -21.19 13.33 -6.12
C LEU A 121 -21.49 12.20 -5.12
N LEU A 122 -20.62 12.02 -4.13
CA LEU A 122 -20.78 10.97 -3.11
C LEU A 122 -21.82 11.35 -2.06
N GLY A 123 -22.03 12.64 -1.81
CA GLY A 123 -23.06 13.14 -0.89
C GLY A 123 -24.49 13.15 -1.48
N ASN A 124 -24.63 13.05 -2.81
CA ASN A 124 -25.91 13.23 -3.52
C ASN A 124 -26.63 11.93 -3.93
N LEU A 125 -26.12 10.77 -3.51
CA LEU A 125 -26.83 9.49 -3.64
C LEU A 125 -27.67 9.28 -2.37
N ASP A 126 -28.94 9.67 -2.44
CA ASP A 126 -29.90 9.45 -1.35
C ASP A 126 -30.20 7.95 -1.22
N GLN A 127 -30.16 7.42 0.00
CA GLN A 127 -30.50 6.03 0.31
C GLN A 127 -31.94 5.65 -0.09
N ARG A 128 -32.80 6.65 -0.35
CA ARG A 128 -34.18 6.45 -0.83
C ARG A 128 -34.30 6.24 -2.34
N GLN A 129 -33.23 6.49 -3.11
CA GLN A 129 -33.26 6.29 -4.57
C GLN A 129 -33.29 4.81 -4.91
N THR A 130 -34.00 4.48 -5.98
CA THR A 130 -33.95 3.14 -6.55
C THR A 130 -32.58 2.87 -7.18
N LEU A 131 -32.23 1.60 -7.33
CA LEU A 131 -31.02 1.18 -8.04
C LEU A 131 -30.96 1.78 -9.46
N ALA A 132 -32.09 1.80 -10.17
CA ALA A 132 -32.15 2.32 -11.53
C ALA A 132 -31.83 3.83 -11.60
N GLU A 133 -32.37 4.62 -10.66
CA GLU A 133 -32.09 6.06 -10.57
C GLU A 133 -30.62 6.32 -10.25
N SER A 134 -30.06 5.56 -9.30
CA SER A 134 -28.64 5.65 -8.91
C SER A 134 -27.73 5.32 -10.10
N VAL A 135 -28.01 4.24 -10.82
CA VAL A 135 -27.25 3.83 -12.02
C VAL A 135 -27.36 4.88 -13.12
N SER A 136 -28.55 5.45 -13.34
CA SER A 136 -28.76 6.51 -14.33
C SER A 136 -27.93 7.75 -14.01
N ARG A 137 -27.94 8.19 -12.73
CA ARG A 137 -27.17 9.34 -12.26
C ARG A 137 -25.65 9.10 -12.36
N ILE A 138 -25.17 7.92 -12.00
CA ILE A 138 -23.75 7.54 -12.17
C ILE A 138 -23.36 7.59 -13.65
N ARG A 139 -24.21 7.11 -14.57
CA ARG A 139 -23.95 7.18 -16.02
C ARG A 139 -23.95 8.62 -16.56
N GLN A 140 -24.69 9.53 -15.94
CA GLN A 140 -24.62 10.96 -16.29
C GLN A 140 -23.28 11.58 -15.87
N TRP A 141 -22.78 11.23 -14.69
CA TRP A 141 -21.46 11.70 -14.22
C TRP A 141 -20.30 11.05 -14.97
N PHE A 142 -20.47 9.78 -15.34
CA PHE A 142 -19.48 8.96 -16.03
C PHE A 142 -20.06 8.36 -17.32
N PRO A 143 -20.16 9.17 -18.39
CA PRO A 143 -20.67 8.71 -19.68
C PRO A 143 -19.94 7.48 -20.22
N ILE A 144 -18.69 7.21 -19.80
CA ILE A 144 -17.95 6.01 -20.21
C ILE A 144 -18.68 4.69 -19.89
N PHE A 145 -19.62 4.67 -18.93
CA PHE A 145 -20.45 3.50 -18.62
C PHE A 145 -21.72 3.38 -19.49
N THR A 146 -21.83 4.20 -20.53
CA THR A 146 -22.88 4.12 -21.55
C THR A 146 -22.31 3.59 -22.87
N PRO A 147 -23.11 2.90 -23.71
CA PRO A 147 -22.67 2.44 -25.02
C PRO A 147 -22.08 3.55 -25.90
N GLU A 148 -22.65 4.76 -25.82
CA GLU A 148 -22.25 5.92 -26.63
C GLU A 148 -21.01 6.63 -26.08
N GLY A 149 -20.80 6.59 -24.77
CA GLY A 149 -19.69 7.28 -24.12
C GLY A 149 -18.37 6.52 -24.10
N LEU A 150 -18.38 5.20 -24.35
CA LEU A 150 -17.16 4.42 -24.53
C LEU A 150 -16.63 4.57 -25.97
N ASN A 151 -16.04 5.72 -26.27
CA ASN A 151 -15.41 5.99 -27.56
C ASN A 151 -13.89 5.83 -27.49
N ALA A 152 -13.43 4.59 -27.46
CA ALA A 152 -12.02 4.24 -27.30
C ALA A 152 -11.60 3.14 -28.29
N SER A 153 -10.51 3.37 -29.01
CA SER A 153 -9.96 2.42 -30.00
C SER A 153 -9.00 1.39 -29.38
N SER A 154 -8.61 1.59 -28.12
CA SER A 154 -7.73 0.69 -27.37
C SER A 154 -8.02 0.73 -25.87
N GLN A 155 -7.57 -0.30 -25.14
CA GLN A 155 -7.66 -0.36 -23.68
C GLN A 155 -7.00 0.85 -23.01
N ASP A 156 -5.82 1.28 -23.48
CA ASP A 156 -5.14 2.47 -22.95
C ASP A 156 -5.94 3.75 -23.17
N SER A 157 -6.59 3.88 -24.33
CA SER A 157 -7.45 5.05 -24.60
C SER A 157 -8.71 5.04 -23.72
N ALA A 158 -9.31 3.88 -23.47
CA ALA A 158 -10.43 3.73 -22.56
C ALA A 158 -10.04 4.06 -21.12
N TYR A 159 -8.87 3.59 -20.67
CA TYR A 159 -8.33 3.92 -19.35
C TYR A 159 -8.11 5.42 -19.18
N ARG A 160 -7.45 6.08 -20.15
CA ARG A 160 -7.26 7.54 -20.10
C ARG A 160 -8.58 8.31 -20.05
N LEU A 161 -9.58 7.86 -20.80
CA LEU A 161 -10.92 8.45 -20.78
C LEU A 161 -11.58 8.29 -19.40
N LEU A 162 -11.46 7.10 -18.78
CA LEU A 162 -11.98 6.85 -17.44
C LEU A 162 -11.31 7.75 -16.40
N VAL A 163 -9.97 7.80 -16.40
CA VAL A 163 -9.20 8.64 -15.48
C VAL A 163 -9.61 10.10 -15.63
N LYS A 164 -9.70 10.59 -16.86
CA LYS A 164 -10.13 11.96 -17.12
C LYS A 164 -11.53 12.24 -16.57
N GLN A 165 -12.51 11.36 -16.81
CA GLN A 165 -13.86 11.56 -16.28
C GLN A 165 -13.88 11.52 -14.75
N LEU A 166 -13.07 10.67 -14.11
CA LEU A 166 -12.93 10.66 -12.65
C LEU A 166 -12.33 11.97 -12.13
N GLU A 167 -11.24 12.45 -12.73
CA GLU A 167 -10.56 13.68 -12.32
C GLU A 167 -11.43 14.93 -12.53
N ASP A 168 -12.12 15.03 -13.67
CA ASP A 168 -13.07 16.11 -13.97
C ASP A 168 -14.24 16.15 -12.95
N ASN A 169 -14.55 15.01 -12.33
CA ASN A 169 -15.55 14.84 -11.27
C ASN A 169 -14.95 14.90 -9.85
N GLY A 170 -13.71 15.37 -9.70
CA GLY A 170 -13.08 15.65 -8.42
C GLY A 170 -12.45 14.44 -7.72
N PHE A 171 -12.37 13.27 -8.37
CA PHE A 171 -11.66 12.11 -7.84
C PHE A 171 -10.15 12.25 -8.06
N LEU A 172 -9.37 11.84 -7.06
CA LEU A 172 -7.91 11.70 -7.20
C LEU A 172 -7.61 10.29 -7.69
N VAL A 173 -7.02 10.17 -8.88
CA VAL A 173 -6.59 8.87 -9.43
C VAL A 173 -5.07 8.77 -9.34
N MET A 174 -4.59 7.77 -8.61
CA MET A 174 -3.17 7.48 -8.46
C MET A 174 -2.85 6.13 -9.10
N ARG A 175 -1.76 6.08 -9.87
CA ARG A 175 -1.21 4.84 -10.43
C ARG A 175 0.29 4.80 -10.16
N THR A 176 0.76 3.70 -9.61
CA THR A 176 2.19 3.45 -9.47
C THR A 176 2.55 2.03 -9.88
N ALA A 177 3.72 1.87 -10.49
CA ALA A 177 4.36 0.57 -10.76
C ALA A 177 5.59 0.34 -9.86
N THR A 178 5.92 1.33 -9.02
CA THR A 178 7.07 1.33 -8.13
C THR A 178 6.66 1.78 -6.74
N ILE A 179 7.45 1.41 -5.75
CA ILE A 179 7.22 1.80 -4.37
C ILE A 179 8.03 3.06 -4.13
N PHE A 180 7.36 4.17 -3.82
CA PHE A 180 7.95 5.52 -3.83
C PHE A 180 8.61 5.88 -5.17
N ASN A 181 9.57 6.81 -5.15
CA ASN A 181 10.41 7.22 -6.29
C ASN A 181 11.60 6.26 -6.53
N ASN A 182 11.60 5.06 -5.95
CA ASN A 182 12.70 4.11 -6.09
C ASN A 182 12.48 3.18 -7.30
N THR A 183 13.07 3.56 -8.43
CA THR A 183 12.98 2.80 -9.70
C THR A 183 13.60 1.40 -9.65
N ARG A 184 14.31 1.04 -8.57
CA ARG A 184 14.84 -0.32 -8.36
C ARG A 184 13.84 -1.26 -7.67
N ARG A 185 12.72 -0.74 -7.13
CA ARG A 185 11.71 -1.52 -6.42
C ARG A 185 10.46 -1.64 -7.28
N LYS A 186 10.44 -2.66 -8.15
CA LYS A 186 9.26 -3.01 -8.95
C LYS A 186 8.29 -3.79 -8.07
N LEU A 187 7.02 -3.40 -8.14
CA LEU A 187 5.96 -4.10 -7.45
C LEU A 187 5.69 -5.45 -8.15
N ASP A 188 5.66 -6.55 -7.39
CA ASP A 188 5.29 -7.86 -7.94
C ASP A 188 3.78 -7.91 -8.16
N PRO A 189 3.28 -8.07 -9.40
CA PRO A 189 1.84 -8.09 -9.68
C PRO A 189 1.07 -9.20 -8.95
N ARG A 190 1.75 -10.25 -8.46
CA ARG A 190 1.14 -11.38 -7.74
C ARG A 190 0.74 -11.02 -6.31
N VAL A 191 1.17 -9.86 -5.80
CA VAL A 191 0.82 -9.39 -4.44
C VAL A 191 -0.55 -8.73 -4.39
N PHE A 192 -1.23 -8.62 -5.54
CA PHE A 192 -2.61 -8.19 -5.68
C PHE A 192 -3.53 -9.39 -5.77
#